data_AF-A0A1Z8PXM0-F1
#
_entry.id   AF-A0A1Z8PXM0-F1
#
_cell.length_a   1.000
_cell.length_b   1.000
_cell.length_c   1.000
_cell.angle_alpha   90.00
_cell.angle_beta   90.00
_cell.angle_gamma   90.00
#
_symmetry.space_group_name_H-M   'P 1'
#
loop_
_entity.id
_entity.type
_entity.pdbx_description
1 polymer ?
#
loop_
_entity_poly.entity_id
_entity_poly.type
_entity_poly.pdbx_seq_one_letter_code
_entity_poly.pdbx_strand_id
1 'polypeptide(L)'
;MPKMKTKSGAKKRFRVTASGKVKVKQAKMRHMQMNKPKSMKRKAKGMTTMCQADERKVLRNYLPYSRKTRKAPKVAATQEA
;
A
#
# COMPACT_ATOMS: atom_id res chain seq x y z
N MET A 1 -32.80 2.46 -1.33
CA MET A 1 -31.74 3.29 -0.72
C MET A 1 -30.36 2.83 -1.19
N PRO A 2 -29.61 3.65 -1.96
CA PRO A 2 -28.30 3.27 -2.47
C PRO A 2 -27.22 3.34 -1.38
N LYS A 3 -26.62 2.19 -1.04
CA LYS A 3 -25.49 2.10 -0.09
C LYS A 3 -24.16 2.09 -0.84
N MET A 4 -23.20 2.91 -0.43
CA MET A 4 -21.84 2.88 -1.00
C MET A 4 -21.26 1.46 -0.95
N LYS A 5 -20.68 1.01 -2.07
CA LYS A 5 -20.06 -0.32 -2.18
C LYS A 5 -18.54 -0.19 -2.27
N THR A 6 -17.85 -1.22 -1.82
CA THR A 6 -16.40 -1.31 -2.00
C THR A 6 -16.08 -1.76 -3.42
N LYS A 7 -15.08 -1.16 -4.05
CA LYS A 7 -14.62 -1.60 -5.37
C LYS A 7 -13.92 -2.95 -5.22
N SER A 8 -14.55 -4.02 -5.70
CA SER A 8 -14.04 -5.39 -5.59
C SER A 8 -12.62 -5.54 -6.17
N GLY A 9 -12.33 -4.84 -7.27
CA GLY A 9 -11.00 -4.78 -7.87
C GLY A 9 -9.93 -4.13 -7.00
N ALA A 10 -10.30 -3.15 -6.16
CA ALA A 10 -9.38 -2.52 -5.21
C ALA A 10 -9.14 -3.44 -4.00
N LYS A 11 -10.20 -4.06 -3.48
CA LYS A 11 -10.13 -5.02 -2.35
C LYS A 11 -9.16 -6.19 -2.62
N LYS A 12 -9.07 -6.64 -3.88
CA LYS A 12 -8.15 -7.72 -4.28
C LYS A 12 -6.67 -7.28 -4.33
N ARG A 13 -6.42 -6.00 -4.61
CA ARG A 13 -5.07 -5.45 -4.90
C ARG A 13 -4.42 -4.75 -3.70
N PHE A 14 -5.21 -4.06 -2.89
CA PHE A 14 -4.74 -3.23 -1.78
C PHE A 14 -5.12 -3.86 -0.44
N ARG A 15 -4.15 -3.92 0.49
CA ARG A 15 -4.39 -4.41 1.86
C ARG A 15 -4.05 -3.33 2.87
N VAL A 16 -4.94 -3.07 3.79
CA VAL A 16 -4.74 -2.07 4.85
C VAL A 16 -4.07 -2.73 6.04
N THR A 17 -2.95 -2.19 6.49
CA THR A 17 -2.25 -2.66 7.70
C THR A 17 -3.00 -2.29 8.96
N ALA A 18 -2.65 -2.90 10.09
CA ALA A 18 -3.17 -2.48 11.40
C ALA A 18 -2.89 -1.00 11.70
N SER A 19 -1.77 -0.46 11.19
CA SER A 19 -1.37 0.94 11.33
C SER A 19 -2.06 1.93 10.38
N GLY A 20 -2.97 1.47 9.52
CA GLY A 20 -3.70 2.33 8.58
C GLY A 20 -2.95 2.68 7.28
N LYS A 21 -1.78 2.07 7.04
CA LYS A 21 -1.04 2.20 5.76
C LYS A 21 -1.56 1.20 4.73
N VAL A 22 -1.34 1.47 3.44
CA VAL A 22 -1.77 0.56 2.36
C VAL A 22 -0.56 -0.20 1.83
N LYS A 23 -0.61 -1.52 1.92
CA LYS A 23 0.37 -2.44 1.32
C LYS A 23 -0.05 -2.80 -0.10
N VAL A 24 0.95 -2.79 -0.99
CA VAL A 24 0.83 -3.20 -2.40
C VAL A 24 1.96 -4.12 -2.81
N LYS A 25 1.67 -4.98 -3.80
CA LYS A 25 2.68 -5.78 -4.48
C LYS A 25 3.33 -4.94 -5.58
N GLN A 26 4.66 -5.04 -5.70
CA GLN A 26 5.41 -4.39 -6.75
C GLN A 26 5.05 -4.95 -8.15
N ALA A 27 5.06 -4.07 -9.14
CA ALA A 27 4.74 -4.40 -10.52
C ALA A 27 5.92 -5.08 -11.24
N LYS A 28 5.68 -5.54 -12.48
CA LYS A 28 6.70 -6.04 -13.41
C LYS A 28 7.43 -7.32 -12.96
N MET A 29 6.82 -8.20 -12.17
CA MET A 29 7.45 -9.46 -11.70
C MET A 29 6.78 -10.76 -12.19
N ARG A 30 5.92 -10.68 -13.23
CA ARG A 30 5.16 -11.84 -13.72
C ARG A 30 5.75 -12.53 -14.95
N HIS A 31 6.31 -11.78 -15.90
CA HIS A 31 6.85 -12.28 -17.17
C HIS A 31 8.20 -11.61 -17.49
N MET A 32 8.97 -12.15 -18.44
CA MET A 32 10.27 -11.62 -18.89
C MET A 32 11.27 -11.43 -17.74
N GLN A 33 11.46 -12.48 -16.93
CA GLN A 33 12.38 -12.45 -15.79
C GLN A 33 13.85 -12.67 -16.20
N MET A 34 14.06 -13.19 -17.42
CA MET A 34 15.38 -13.39 -18.01
C MET A 34 16.06 -12.04 -18.29
N ASN A 35 15.33 -11.09 -18.90
CA ASN A 35 15.83 -9.77 -19.28
C ASN A 35 16.04 -8.81 -18.10
N LYS A 36 15.57 -9.15 -16.89
CA LYS A 36 15.62 -8.25 -15.73
C LYS A 36 16.83 -8.51 -14.85
N PRO A 37 17.51 -7.46 -14.37
CA PRO A 37 18.66 -7.63 -13.49
C PRO A 37 18.24 -8.27 -12.15
N LYS A 38 19.16 -9.03 -11.55
CA LYS A 38 18.93 -9.71 -10.26
C LYS A 38 18.57 -8.72 -9.14
N SER A 39 19.15 -7.52 -9.17
CA SER A 39 18.87 -6.43 -8.21
C SER A 39 17.41 -5.98 -8.23
N MET A 40 16.84 -5.73 -9.43
CA MET A 40 15.43 -5.37 -9.59
C MET A 40 14.51 -6.49 -9.09
N LYS A 41 14.81 -7.74 -9.46
CA LYS A 41 14.04 -8.91 -9.01
C LYS A 41 14.04 -9.02 -7.48
N ARG A 42 15.16 -8.75 -6.81
CA ARG A 42 15.24 -8.79 -5.34
C ARG A 42 14.40 -7.68 -4.69
N LYS A 43 14.51 -6.45 -5.17
CA LYS A 43 13.75 -5.30 -4.63
C LYS A 43 12.23 -5.47 -4.82
N ALA A 44 11.80 -6.05 -5.94
CA ALA A 44 10.38 -6.19 -6.28
C ALA A 44 9.69 -7.45 -5.73
N LYS A 45 10.41 -8.36 -5.04
CA LYS A 45 9.80 -9.53 -4.38
C LYS A 45 8.91 -9.15 -3.19
N GLY A 46 9.29 -8.09 -2.45
CA GLY A 46 8.59 -7.65 -1.25
C GLY A 46 7.28 -6.89 -1.53
N MET A 47 6.42 -6.87 -0.52
CA MET A 47 5.30 -5.94 -0.44
C MET A 47 5.83 -4.57 0.00
N THR A 48 5.43 -3.49 -0.66
CA THR A 48 5.79 -2.12 -0.26
C THR A 48 4.58 -1.40 0.33
N THR A 49 4.84 -0.37 1.12
CA THR A 49 3.84 0.64 1.46
C THR A 49 3.74 1.67 0.34
N MET A 50 2.54 2.20 0.11
CA MET A 50 2.31 3.27 -0.86
C MET A 50 2.74 4.64 -0.32
N CYS A 51 2.85 5.62 -1.20
CA CYS A 51 3.04 7.01 -0.79
C CYS A 51 1.76 7.55 -0.14
N GLN A 52 1.89 8.50 0.80
CA GLN A 52 0.75 8.98 1.59
C GLN A 52 -0.37 9.60 0.73
N ALA A 53 -0.01 10.24 -0.40
CA ALA A 53 -0.98 10.87 -1.29
C ALA A 53 -1.86 9.84 -2.00
N ASP A 54 -1.27 8.77 -2.53
CA ASP A 54 -2.00 7.72 -3.23
C ASP A 54 -2.78 6.83 -2.26
N GLU A 55 -2.24 6.58 -1.06
CA GLU A 55 -2.97 5.88 0.02
C GLU A 55 -4.30 6.57 0.32
N ARG A 56 -4.29 7.91 0.41
CA ARG A 56 -5.48 8.71 0.70
C ARG A 56 -6.53 8.58 -0.41
N LYS A 57 -6.12 8.60 -1.67
CA LYS A 57 -7.02 8.41 -2.83
C LYS A 57 -7.65 7.00 -2.80
N VAL A 58 -6.86 5.97 -2.53
CA VAL A 58 -7.34 4.58 -2.51
C VAL A 58 -8.35 4.35 -1.39
N LEU A 59 -8.04 4.80 -0.18
CA LEU A 59 -8.90 4.61 0.99
C LEU A 59 -10.19 5.42 0.91
N ARG A 60 -10.13 6.67 0.43
CA ARG A 60 -11.29 7.57 0.37
C ARG A 60 -12.28 7.19 -0.73
N ASN A 61 -11.78 6.79 -1.91
CA ASN A 61 -12.64 6.61 -3.09
C ASN A 61 -13.06 5.15 -3.32
N TYR A 62 -12.24 4.16 -2.95
CA TYR A 62 -12.49 2.76 -3.33
C TYR A 62 -12.81 1.83 -2.17
N LEU A 63 -12.37 2.17 -0.96
CA LEU A 63 -12.49 1.33 0.24
C LEU A 63 -13.17 2.07 1.41
N PRO A 64 -14.43 2.51 1.25
CA PRO A 64 -15.11 3.35 2.23
C PRO A 64 -15.21 2.73 3.62
N TYR A 65 -15.28 1.39 3.73
CA TYR A 65 -15.43 0.65 5.00
C TYR A 65 -14.11 0.12 5.58
N SER A 66 -12.98 0.31 4.91
CA SER A 66 -11.69 -0.26 5.36
C SER A 66 -10.75 0.80 5.96
N ARG A 67 -11.29 1.97 6.29
CA ARG A 67 -10.54 3.10 6.85
C ARG A 67 -10.18 2.80 8.31
N LYS A 68 -8.90 2.60 8.58
CA LYS A 68 -8.35 2.57 9.94
C LYS A 68 -7.67 3.91 10.23
N THR A 69 -7.80 4.41 11.46
CA THR A 69 -7.11 5.63 11.88
C THR A 69 -5.60 5.39 11.82
N ARG A 70 -4.87 6.31 11.15
CA ARG A 70 -3.42 6.19 11.02
C ARG A 70 -2.82 6.45 12.40
N LYS A 71 -2.09 5.47 12.96
CA LYS A 71 -1.35 5.72 14.19
C LYS A 71 -0.28 6.77 13.89
N ALA A 72 -0.25 7.89 14.63
CA ALA A 72 0.78 8.89 14.48
C ALA A 72 2.16 8.21 14.61
N PRO A 73 3.16 8.63 13.82
CA PRO A 73 4.51 8.14 14.05
C PRO A 73 4.86 8.45 15.52
N LYS A 74 5.31 7.44 16.27
CA LYS A 74 6.04 7.72 17.51
C LYS A 74 7.29 8.46 17.04
N VAL A 75 7.29 9.79 17.15
CA VAL A 75 8.47 10.61 16.88
C VAL A 75 9.49 10.11 17.90
N ALA A 76 10.54 9.44 17.43
CA ALA A 76 11.66 9.10 18.27
C ALA A 76 12.29 10.44 18.69
N ALA A 77 12.18 10.77 19.95
CA ALA A 77 12.95 11.84 20.57
C ALA A 77 14.42 11.41 20.57
N THR A 78 15.26 12.11 19.80
CA THR A 78 16.74 12.22 19.83
C THR A 78 17.10 12.98 18.54
N GLN A 79 17.06 14.31 18.48
CA GLN A 79 17.99 15.30 19.08
C GLN A 79 19.46 14.90 18.96
N GLU A 80 20.14 15.67 18.12
CA GLU A 80 21.57 15.97 17.99
C GLU A 80 22.51 15.39 19.05
N ALA A 81 23.50 14.63 18.59
CA ALA A 81 24.87 14.57 19.08
C ALA A 81 25.76 13.94 17.99
#